data_AF-A0A3D0VWP2-F1
#
_entry.id   AF-A0A3D0VWP2-F1
#
_cell.length_a   1.000
_cell.length_b   1.000
_cell.length_c   1.000
_cell.angle_alpha   90.00
_cell.angle_beta   90.00
_cell.angle_gamma   90.00
#
_symmetry.space_group_name_H-M   'P 1'
#
loop_
_entity.id
_entity.type
_entity.pdbx_description
1 polymer ?
#
loop_
_entity_poly.entity_id
_entity_poly.type
_entity_poly.pdbx_seq_one_letter_code
_entity_poly.pdbx_strand_id
1 'polypeptide(L)'
;MKRVALCVAILLAIFLLCTVSLVTVSRYQHDFTQRIQDLERAVYQETFESLSSQASGVCRQWMEAEHVLIRFVRHTELDEVTGAMTRLEMLAKYGDLSEFTAELNRIKNLLHHIYDSEIPYLRNIF
;
A
#
# COMPACT_ATOMS: atom_id res chain seq x y z
N MET A 1 5.73 7.87 43.10
CA MET A 1 5.45 6.50 42.59
C MET A 1 4.29 6.46 41.60
N LYS A 2 3.03 6.81 41.99
CA LYS A 2 1.86 6.78 41.06
C LYS A 2 2.03 7.60 39.78
N ARG A 3 2.65 8.79 39.88
CA ARG A 3 2.98 9.65 38.72
C ARG A 3 3.97 8.98 37.77
N VAL A 4 5.00 8.32 38.30
CA VAL A 4 5.99 7.58 37.50
C VAL A 4 5.36 6.38 36.81
N ALA A 5 4.51 5.62 37.51
CA ALA A 5 3.78 4.49 36.92
C ALA A 5 2.86 4.95 35.77
N LEU A 6 2.18 6.09 35.93
CA LEU A 6 1.37 6.67 34.86
C LEU A 6 2.22 7.05 33.63
N CYS A 7 3.37 7.70 33.83
CA CYS A 7 4.28 8.05 32.74
C CYS A 7 4.78 6.80 31.99
N VAL A 8 5.17 5.75 32.73
CA VAL A 8 5.59 4.48 32.13
C VAL A 8 4.45 3.84 31.33
N ALA A 9 3.22 3.85 31.86
CA ALA A 9 2.06 3.32 31.16
C ALA A 9 1.77 4.06 29.84
N ILE A 10 1.86 5.40 29.85
CA ILE A 10 1.69 6.22 28.65
C ILE A 10 2.78 5.93 27.62
N LEU A 11 4.04 5.83 28.04
CA LEU A 11 5.15 5.51 27.13
C LEU A 11 4.99 4.12 26.51
N LEU A 12 4.56 3.12 27.28
CA LEU A 12 4.27 1.79 26.78
C LEU A 12 3.12 1.80 25.76
N ALA A 13 2.08 2.59 26.01
CA ALA A 13 0.97 2.73 25.07
C ALA A 13 1.43 3.36 23.75
N ILE A 14 2.27 4.41 23.79
CA ILE A 14 2.83 5.04 22.59
C ILE A 14 3.69 4.04 21.81
N PHE A 15 4.60 3.32 22.48
CA PHE A 15 5.43 2.30 21.84
C PHE A 15 4.60 1.22 21.14
N LEU A 16 3.52 0.77 21.80
CA LEU A 16 2.62 -0.22 21.23
C LEU A 16 1.89 0.33 20.00
N LEU A 17 1.38 1.57 20.05
CA LEU A 17 0.73 2.21 18.91
C LEU A 17 1.66 2.38 17.72
N CYS A 18 2.90 2.84 17.94
CA CYS A 18 3.91 2.96 16.88
C CYS A 18 4.24 1.59 16.26
N THR A 19 4.38 0.56 17.09
CA THR A 19 4.66 -0.80 16.61
C THR A 19 3.50 -1.35 15.78
N VAL A 20 2.26 -1.18 16.25
CA VAL A 20 1.05 -1.60 15.53
C VAL A 20 0.92 -0.88 14.20
N SER A 21 1.17 0.43 14.17
CA SER A 21 1.16 1.24 12.95
C SER A 21 2.16 0.69 11.93
N LEU A 22 3.43 0.53 12.31
CA LEU A 22 4.48 0.05 11.41
C LEU A 22 4.22 -1.38 10.89
N VAL A 23 3.77 -2.28 11.76
CA VAL A 23 3.41 -3.65 11.37
C VAL A 23 2.23 -3.66 10.41
N THR A 24 1.22 -2.82 10.64
CA THR A 24 0.06 -2.69 9.75
C THR A 24 0.50 -2.23 8.36
N VAL A 25 1.28 -1.15 8.27
CA VAL A 25 1.78 -0.61 7.00
C VAL A 25 2.64 -1.65 6.27
N SER A 26 3.55 -2.33 6.99
CA SER A 26 4.41 -3.38 6.43
C SER A 26 3.61 -4.55 5.84
N ARG A 27 2.56 -4.99 6.53
CA ARG A 27 1.69 -6.07 6.02
C ARG A 27 0.98 -5.67 4.73
N TYR A 28 0.36 -4.49 4.70
CA TYR A 28 -0.31 -4.01 3.49
C TYR A 28 0.67 -3.80 2.33
N GLN A 29 1.85 -3.24 2.59
CA GLN A 29 2.88 -3.10 1.57
C GLN A 29 3.27 -4.46 0.97
N HIS A 30 3.48 -5.47 1.82
CA HIS A 30 3.82 -6.81 1.37
C HIS A 30 2.68 -7.45 0.57
N ASP A 31 1.46 -7.42 1.11
CA ASP A 31 0.27 -8.02 0.50
C ASP A 31 -0.02 -7.41 -0.88
N PHE A 32 0.01 -6.07 -0.99
CA PHE A 32 -0.23 -5.42 -2.28
C PHE A 32 0.94 -5.60 -3.24
N THR A 33 2.19 -5.62 -2.78
CA THR A 33 3.32 -5.92 -3.65
C THR A 33 3.18 -7.32 -4.26
N GLN A 34 2.74 -8.31 -3.50
CA GLN A 34 2.46 -9.65 -4.01
C GLN A 34 1.31 -9.64 -5.04
N ARG A 35 0.18 -8.99 -4.74
CA ARG A 35 -0.95 -8.88 -5.68
C ARG A 35 -0.56 -8.21 -7.00
N ILE A 36 0.28 -7.18 -6.93
CA ILE A 36 0.80 -6.50 -8.12
C ILE A 36 1.74 -7.40 -8.92
N GLN A 37 2.59 -8.18 -8.24
CA GLN A 37 3.43 -9.19 -8.91
C GLN A 37 2.59 -10.31 -9.54
N ASP A 38 1.46 -10.69 -8.94
CA ASP A 38 0.54 -11.66 -9.53
C ASP A 38 -0.11 -11.10 -10.80
N LEU A 39 -0.51 -9.82 -10.82
CA LEU A 39 -0.95 -9.14 -12.03
C LEU A 39 0.13 -9.09 -13.11
N GLU A 40 1.40 -8.82 -12.75
CA GLU A 40 2.53 -8.84 -13.70
C GLU A 40 2.70 -10.21 -14.36
N ARG A 41 2.48 -11.30 -13.62
CA ARG A 41 2.53 -12.66 -14.17
C ARG A 41 1.31 -12.95 -15.05
N ALA A 42 0.13 -12.48 -14.66
CA ALA A 42 -1.12 -12.66 -15.40
C ALA A 42 -1.10 -12.00 -16.79
N VAL A 43 -0.35 -10.90 -16.96
CA VAL A 43 -0.17 -10.21 -18.27
C VAL A 43 0.25 -11.17 -19.40
N TYR A 44 1.08 -12.18 -19.09
CA TYR A 44 1.61 -13.11 -20.09
C TYR A 44 0.82 -14.42 -20.20
N GLN A 45 -0.12 -14.68 -19.29
CA GLN A 45 -0.75 -15.98 -19.12
C GLN A 45 -2.27 -15.95 -19.36
N GLU A 46 -2.89 -14.78 -19.24
CA GLU A 46 -4.34 -14.65 -19.20
C GLU A 46 -4.93 -13.77 -20.31
N THR A 47 -6.26 -13.83 -20.44
CA THR A 47 -7.02 -12.97 -21.35
C THR A 47 -7.18 -11.55 -20.77
N PHE A 48 -7.40 -10.56 -21.64
CA PHE A 48 -7.64 -9.18 -21.22
C PHE A 48 -8.85 -9.02 -20.30
N GLU A 49 -9.91 -9.80 -20.50
CA GLU A 49 -11.08 -9.79 -19.61
C GLU A 49 -10.74 -10.29 -18.20
N SER A 50 -9.97 -11.38 -18.11
CA SER A 50 -9.54 -11.93 -16.82
C SER A 50 -8.60 -10.97 -16.10
N LEU A 51 -7.60 -10.44 -16.81
CA LEU A 51 -6.66 -9.45 -16.27
C LEU A 51 -7.37 -8.19 -15.77
N SER A 52 -8.36 -7.69 -16.54
CA SER A 52 -9.18 -6.54 -16.16
C SER A 52 -10.00 -6.79 -14.89
N SER A 53 -10.62 -7.97 -14.79
CA SER A 53 -11.35 -8.38 -13.59
C SER A 53 -10.45 -8.47 -12.36
N GLN A 54 -9.26 -9.05 -12.50
CA GLN A 54 -8.28 -9.13 -11.41
C GLN A 54 -7.79 -7.75 -10.98
N ALA A 55 -7.46 -6.87 -11.93
CA ALA A 55 -7.07 -5.50 -11.67
C ALA A 55 -8.16 -4.72 -10.91
N SER A 56 -9.43 -4.88 -11.32
CA SER A 56 -10.59 -4.31 -10.62
C SER A 56 -10.71 -4.83 -9.18
N GLY A 57 -10.45 -6.13 -8.97
CA GLY A 57 -10.43 -6.76 -7.65
C GLY A 57 -9.34 -6.21 -6.74
N VAL A 58 -8.11 -6.05 -7.26
CA VAL A 58 -6.99 -5.44 -6.52
C VAL A 58 -7.30 -3.99 -6.17
N CYS A 59 -7.86 -3.22 -7.10
CA CYS A 59 -8.27 -1.83 -6.84
C CYS A 59 -9.31 -1.73 -5.72
N ARG A 60 -10.32 -2.61 -5.69
CA ARG A 60 -11.33 -2.63 -4.63
C ARG A 60 -10.73 -2.97 -3.26
N GLN A 61 -9.85 -3.97 -3.22
CA GLN A 61 -9.13 -4.31 -1.99
C GLN A 61 -8.27 -3.15 -1.49
N TRP A 62 -7.65 -2.40 -2.42
CA TRP A 62 -6.89 -1.21 -2.08
C TRP A 62 -7.77 -0.14 -1.43
N MET A 63 -8.95 0.16 -1.97
CA MET A 63 -9.87 1.13 -1.37
C MET A 63 -10.29 0.74 0.06
N GLU A 64 -10.51 -0.56 0.31
CA GLU A 64 -10.79 -1.06 1.67
C GLU A 64 -9.58 -0.87 2.61
N ALA A 65 -8.37 -1.13 2.11
CA ALA A 65 -7.13 -0.97 2.86
C ALA A 65 -6.80 0.51 3.13
N GLU A 66 -7.06 1.40 2.18
CA GLU A 66 -6.86 2.84 2.28
C GLU A 66 -7.61 3.42 3.49
N HIS A 67 -8.87 3.01 3.70
CA HIS A 67 -9.64 3.39 4.90
C HIS A 67 -8.98 3.00 6.23
N VAL A 68 -8.08 2.00 6.21
CA VAL A 68 -7.28 1.61 7.36
C VAL A 68 -5.99 2.42 7.45
N LEU A 69 -5.27 2.51 6.32
CA LEU A 69 -3.96 3.14 6.22
C LEU A 69 -3.98 4.64 6.47
N ILE A 70 -5.10 5.31 6.17
CA ILE A 70 -5.32 6.76 6.39
C ILE A 70 -5.10 7.23 7.84
N ARG A 71 -5.13 6.29 8.80
CA ARG A 71 -4.88 6.56 10.23
C ARG A 71 -3.39 6.70 10.55
N PHE A 72 -2.52 6.25 9.66
CA PHE A 72 -1.10 6.10 9.88
C PHE A 72 -0.26 6.79 8.80
N VAL A 73 -0.73 6.78 7.55
CA VAL A 73 -0.04 7.29 6.36
C VAL A 73 -0.70 8.59 5.89
N ARG A 74 0.07 9.47 5.24
CA ARG A 74 -0.46 10.73 4.69
C ARG A 74 -1.45 10.44 3.55
N HIS A 75 -2.56 11.17 3.55
CA HIS A 75 -3.57 11.10 2.49
C HIS A 75 -2.98 11.22 1.09
N THR A 76 -2.08 12.17 0.87
CA THR A 76 -1.49 12.43 -0.46
C THR A 76 -0.76 11.22 -1.03
N GLU A 77 -0.07 10.45 -0.19
CA GLU A 77 0.66 9.26 -0.64
C GLU A 77 -0.31 8.12 -0.99
N LEU A 78 -1.39 7.97 -0.21
CA LEU A 78 -2.45 7.00 -0.49
C LEU A 78 -3.23 7.36 -1.76
N ASP A 79 -3.55 8.65 -1.94
CA ASP A 79 -4.25 9.18 -3.12
C ASP A 79 -3.46 8.90 -4.42
N GLU A 80 -2.13 8.96 -4.37
CA GLU A 80 -1.27 8.61 -5.50
C GLU A 80 -1.37 7.13 -5.88
N VAL A 81 -1.40 6.24 -4.89
CA VAL A 81 -1.62 4.80 -5.14
C VAL A 81 -3.02 4.56 -5.67
N THR A 82 -4.05 5.18 -5.08
CA THR A 82 -5.44 5.10 -5.53
C THR A 82 -5.57 5.57 -6.99
N GLY A 83 -4.92 6.68 -7.34
CA GLY A 83 -4.88 7.20 -8.71
C GLY A 83 -4.25 6.22 -9.70
N ALA A 84 -3.21 5.50 -9.31
CA ALA A 84 -2.59 4.48 -10.17
C ALA A 84 -3.46 3.21 -10.27
N MET A 85 -3.99 2.71 -9.15
CA MET A 85 -4.83 1.50 -9.07
C MET A 85 -6.08 1.60 -9.93
N THR A 86 -6.77 2.76 -9.90
CA THR A 86 -8.02 2.98 -10.63
C THR A 86 -7.87 2.91 -12.16
N ARG A 87 -6.64 3.08 -12.68
CA ARG A 87 -6.36 2.99 -14.12
C ARG A 87 -6.23 1.55 -14.61
N LEU A 88 -5.82 0.64 -13.73
CA LEU A 88 -5.43 -0.73 -14.11
C LEU A 88 -6.53 -1.48 -14.85
N GLU A 89 -7.79 -1.40 -14.38
CA GLU A 89 -8.92 -2.11 -14.98
C GLU A 89 -9.09 -1.74 -16.47
N MET A 90 -9.05 -0.44 -16.78
CA MET A 90 -9.27 0.07 -18.12
C MET A 90 -8.08 -0.21 -19.04
N LEU A 91 -6.86 -0.06 -18.53
CA LEU A 91 -5.63 -0.40 -19.27
C LEU A 91 -5.61 -1.89 -19.65
N ALA A 92 -5.98 -2.79 -18.73
CA ALA A 92 -6.10 -4.21 -19.02
C ALA A 92 -7.23 -4.49 -20.01
N LYS A 93 -8.40 -3.86 -19.84
CA LYS A 93 -9.58 -4.05 -20.69
C LYS A 93 -9.34 -3.69 -22.15
N TYR A 94 -8.59 -2.63 -22.40
CA TYR A 94 -8.26 -2.17 -23.75
C TYR A 94 -6.96 -2.79 -24.30
N GLY A 95 -6.26 -3.61 -23.52
CA GLY A 95 -5.04 -4.28 -23.96
C GLY A 95 -3.81 -3.38 -24.03
N ASP A 96 -3.83 -2.24 -23.33
CA ASP A 96 -2.70 -1.29 -23.24
C ASP A 96 -1.62 -1.81 -22.29
N LEU A 97 -1.09 -3.00 -22.56
CA LEU A 97 -0.22 -3.76 -21.66
C LEU A 97 1.09 -3.04 -21.29
N SER A 98 1.61 -2.20 -22.19
CA SER A 98 2.81 -1.41 -21.92
C SER A 98 2.57 -0.39 -20.82
N GLU A 99 1.44 0.32 -20.89
CA GLU A 99 1.05 1.30 -19.87
C GLU A 99 0.55 0.63 -18.59
N PHE A 100 -0.17 -0.50 -18.72
CA PHE A 100 -0.55 -1.34 -17.59
C PHE A 100 0.68 -1.76 -16.77
N THR A 101 1.71 -2.29 -17.42
CA THR A 101 2.95 -2.74 -16.76
C THR A 101 3.73 -1.57 -16.15
N ALA A 102 3.72 -0.40 -16.80
CA ALA A 102 4.31 0.80 -16.23
C ALA A 102 3.60 1.23 -14.94
N GLU A 103 2.26 1.19 -14.92
CA GLU A 103 1.46 1.49 -13.74
C GLU A 103 1.66 0.47 -12.60
N LEU A 104 1.77 -0.84 -12.90
CA LEU A 104 2.13 -1.83 -11.88
C LEU A 104 3.49 -1.51 -11.21
N ASN A 105 4.49 -1.11 -12.00
CA ASN A 105 5.78 -0.70 -11.46
C ASN A 105 5.70 0.60 -10.64
N ARG A 106 4.90 1.57 -11.10
CA ARG A 106 4.64 2.79 -10.35
C ARG A 106 4.01 2.48 -8.99
N ILE A 107 3.01 1.61 -8.95
CA ILE A 107 2.35 1.20 -7.71
C ILE A 107 3.34 0.53 -6.75
N LYS A 108 4.18 -0.40 -7.23
CA LYS A 108 5.23 -1.02 -6.39
C LYS A 108 6.16 0.02 -5.78
N ASN A 109 6.58 1.01 -6.55
CA ASN A 109 7.45 2.09 -6.06
C ASN A 109 6.73 2.95 -5.02
N LEU A 110 5.48 3.35 -5.27
CA LEU A 110 4.69 4.13 -4.32
C LEU A 110 4.50 3.37 -2.99
N LEU A 111 4.14 2.09 -3.05
CA LEU A 111 4.01 1.23 -1.87
C LEU A 111 5.33 1.09 -1.10
N HIS A 112 6.45 0.96 -1.82
CA HIS A 112 7.78 0.92 -1.21
C HIS A 112 8.12 2.26 -0.53
N HIS A 113 7.83 3.39 -1.17
CA HIS A 113 8.07 4.72 -0.61
C HIS A 113 7.23 4.97 0.64
N ILE A 114 5.94 4.62 0.64
CA ILE A 114 5.09 4.69 1.83
C ILE A 114 5.69 3.87 2.97
N TYR A 115 6.12 2.63 2.71
CA TYR A 115 6.72 1.82 3.76
C TYR A 115 8.05 2.38 4.25
N ASP A 116 8.94 2.81 3.34
CA ASP A 116 10.25 3.33 3.70
C ASP A 116 10.14 4.63 4.52
N SER A 117 9.16 5.49 4.24
CA SER A 117 8.92 6.73 5.00
C SER A 117 8.47 6.49 6.43
N GLU A 118 7.78 5.39 6.70
CA GLU A 118 7.31 5.02 8.04
C GLU A 118 8.42 4.38 8.90
N ILE A 119 9.53 3.96 8.31
CA ILE A 119 10.67 3.45 9.07
C ILE A 119 11.38 4.64 9.75
N PRO A 120 11.68 4.59 11.06
CA PRO A 120 12.33 5.68 11.78
C PRO A 120 13.85 5.74 11.49
N TYR A 121 14.22 5.81 10.21
CA TYR A 121 15.57 6.16 9.78
C TYR A 121 15.83 7.65 10.01
N LEU A 122 17.09 8.01 10.28
CA LEU A 122 17.46 9.42 10.49
C LEU A 122 17.06 10.30 9.29
N ARG A 123 17.16 9.80 8.06
CA ARG A 123 16.75 10.50 6.82
C ARG A 123 15.24 10.82 6.72
N ASN A 124 14.41 10.13 7.48
CA ASN A 124 12.96 10.30 7.46
C ASN A 124 12.50 11.24 8.60
N ILE A 125 13.38 11.49 9.58
CA ILE A 125 13.12 12.32 10.75
C ILE A 125 13.75 13.71 10.58
N PHE A 126 14.93 13.79 9.95
CA PHE A 126 15.72 14.99 9.71
C PHE A 126 16.00 15.17 8.22
#